data_AF-A0A356T5B6-F1
#
_entry.id   AF-A0A356T5B6-F1
#
_cell.length_a   1.000
_cell.length_b   1.000
_cell.length_c   1.000
_cell.angle_alpha   90.00
_cell.angle_beta   90.00
_cell.angle_gamma   90.00
#
_symmetry.space_group_name_H-M   'P 1'
#
loop_
_entity.id
_entity.type
_entity.pdbx_description
1 polymer ?
#
loop_
_entity_poly.entity_id
_entity_poly.type
_entity_poly.pdbx_seq_one_letter_code
_entity_poly.pdbx_strand_id
1 'polypeptide(L)'
;MWLRHVAIFAAPGRELRRLTLQPGLNVVWAPDAEPDERVGSKIGHGAGKTLLVRMLRHVLGEPDVTSPDDAQALVAKFPDGYVAAEVFVDGEPWAVRRPFDVSRGSSALRASFLEEVLEPSEDGGYDDFLDALRGTLGDALETLRPLGDPWLAALAWMSRDQERRFGGPLRWRDRNATPSSKMARVAQIQRVRAIRSLLHVRADEDLATEDVVAGLEHREKQTIRKLADCEREVAWLSCRLEREGHGEASELVGQPLMVAAVVRELEAEVDALEAAAAEPESIAKARGALVEARVAEAVERTRLE
;
A
#
# COMPACT_ATOMS: atom_id res chain seq x y z
N MET A 1 -9.81 7.02 15.32
CA MET A 1 -10.89 7.53 14.46
C MET A 1 -12.07 6.57 14.42
N TRP A 2 -13.31 7.07 14.37
CA TRP A 2 -14.52 6.27 14.05
C TRP A 2 -15.59 7.13 13.35
N LEU A 3 -16.51 6.51 12.60
CA LEU A 3 -17.61 7.20 11.93
C LEU A 3 -18.91 7.01 12.71
N ARG A 4 -19.66 8.10 12.92
CA ARG A 4 -20.95 8.09 13.65
C ARG A 4 -22.15 8.09 12.71
N HIS A 5 -22.18 9.03 11.78
CA HIS A 5 -23.26 9.14 10.80
C HIS A 5 -22.67 9.17 9.40
N VAL A 6 -23.35 8.53 8.46
CA VAL A 6 -23.01 8.57 7.03
C VAL A 6 -24.31 8.72 6.26
N ALA A 7 -24.40 9.75 5.44
CA ALA A 7 -25.57 10.06 4.64
C ALA A 7 -25.20 10.23 3.17
N ILE A 8 -26.09 9.78 2.29
CA ILE A 8 -25.93 9.79 0.85
C ILE A 8 -27.01 10.72 0.30
N PHE A 9 -26.59 11.70 -0.50
CA PHE A 9 -27.48 12.69 -1.09
C PHE A 9 -27.46 12.59 -2.61
N ALA A 10 -28.64 12.67 -3.22
CA ALA A 10 -28.76 12.79 -4.68
C ALA A 10 -28.47 14.21 -5.17
N ALA A 11 -28.78 15.18 -4.31
CA ALA A 11 -28.58 16.61 -4.48
C ALA A 11 -28.73 17.27 -3.08
N PRO A 12 -28.32 18.53 -2.88
CA PRO A 12 -28.63 19.28 -1.67
C PRO A 12 -30.12 19.19 -1.30
N GLY A 13 -30.42 18.91 -0.03
CA GLY A 13 -31.78 18.71 0.48
C GLY A 13 -32.49 17.41 0.06
N ARG A 14 -31.88 16.57 -0.80
CA ARG A 14 -32.45 15.29 -1.24
C ARG A 14 -31.62 14.10 -0.73
N GLU A 15 -31.83 13.75 0.53
CA GLU A 15 -31.23 12.58 1.15
C GLU A 15 -31.80 11.29 0.55
N LEU A 16 -30.92 10.38 0.12
CA LEU A 16 -31.29 9.04 -0.34
C LEU A 16 -31.27 8.02 0.81
N ARG A 17 -30.29 8.15 1.69
CA ARG A 17 -30.10 7.21 2.80
C ARG A 17 -29.20 7.81 3.87
N ARG A 18 -29.48 7.48 5.12
CA ARG A 18 -28.60 7.72 6.28
C ARG A 18 -28.38 6.43 7.06
N LEU A 19 -27.15 6.28 7.54
CA LEU A 19 -26.72 5.20 8.40
C LEU A 19 -26.14 5.79 9.68
N THR A 20 -26.52 5.20 10.81
CA THR A 20 -25.93 5.49 12.12
C THR A 20 -25.11 4.30 12.55
N LEU A 21 -23.86 4.56 12.90
CA LEU A 21 -22.90 3.58 13.37
C LEU A 21 -22.61 3.84 14.85
N GLN A 22 -22.34 2.77 15.58
CA GLN A 22 -21.94 2.83 16.98
C GLN A 22 -20.46 2.49 17.11
N PRO A 23 -19.76 2.97 18.16
CA PRO A 23 -18.44 2.46 18.48
C PRO A 23 -18.46 0.94 18.67
N GLY A 24 -17.46 0.24 18.13
CA GLY A 24 -17.38 -1.22 18.17
C GLY A 24 -17.84 -1.90 16.88
N LEU A 25 -18.56 -3.02 17.01
CA LEU A 25 -18.93 -3.87 15.88
C LEU A 25 -20.30 -3.47 15.30
N ASN A 26 -20.30 -3.06 14.04
CA ASN A 26 -21.52 -2.82 13.26
C ASN A 26 -21.63 -3.90 12.17
N VAL A 27 -22.78 -4.56 12.08
CA VAL A 27 -23.03 -5.63 11.10
C VAL A 27 -24.02 -5.15 10.05
N VAL A 28 -23.59 -5.07 8.79
CA VAL A 28 -24.46 -4.78 7.65
C VAL A 28 -24.74 -6.08 6.91
N TRP A 29 -26.00 -6.51 6.96
CA TRP A 29 -26.47 -7.72 6.31
C TRP A 29 -27.53 -7.40 5.26
N ALA A 30 -27.58 -8.18 4.20
CA ALA A 30 -28.63 -8.11 3.20
C ALA A 30 -29.15 -9.53 2.98
N PRO A 31 -30.47 -9.76 2.95
CA PRO A 31 -31.06 -11.08 2.77
C PRO A 31 -30.65 -11.68 1.44
N ASP A 32 -30.57 -13.01 1.40
CA ASP A 32 -30.36 -13.75 0.15
C ASP A 32 -31.60 -13.64 -0.73
N ALA A 33 -31.40 -13.58 -2.04
CA ALA A 33 -32.50 -13.57 -2.99
C ALA A 33 -33.24 -14.92 -2.97
N GLU A 34 -34.57 -14.84 -3.09
CA GLU A 34 -35.47 -15.97 -3.28
C GLU A 34 -35.03 -16.79 -4.52
N PRO A 35 -35.25 -18.12 -4.55
CA PRO A 35 -34.79 -18.98 -5.64
C PRO A 35 -35.21 -18.52 -7.04
N ASP A 36 -36.39 -17.92 -7.17
CA ASP A 36 -36.96 -17.45 -8.44
C ASP A 36 -36.33 -16.14 -8.95
N GLU A 37 -35.64 -15.38 -8.09
CA GLU A 37 -34.90 -14.16 -8.46
C GLU A 37 -33.46 -14.45 -8.90
N ARG A 38 -33.02 -15.72 -8.82
CA ARG A 38 -31.63 -16.14 -9.16
C ARG A 38 -31.38 -16.31 -10.66
N VAL A 39 -32.41 -16.23 -11.50
CA VAL A 39 -32.26 -16.37 -12.95
C VAL A 39 -31.95 -15.00 -13.56
N GLY A 40 -30.68 -14.80 -13.92
CA GLY A 40 -30.26 -13.73 -14.84
C GLY A 40 -29.70 -12.46 -14.19
N SER A 41 -29.69 -12.33 -12.88
CA SER A 41 -29.06 -11.19 -12.22
C SER A 41 -28.18 -11.65 -11.05
N LYS A 42 -26.98 -11.07 -10.94
CA LYS A 42 -25.99 -11.32 -9.88
C LYS A 42 -26.47 -10.78 -8.52
N ILE A 43 -27.69 -11.13 -8.12
CA ILE A 43 -28.32 -10.69 -6.87
C ILE A 43 -27.75 -11.56 -5.75
N GLY A 44 -27.14 -10.91 -4.77
CA GLY A 44 -26.12 -11.46 -3.87
C GLY A 44 -24.90 -10.54 -3.84
N HIS A 45 -24.53 -9.99 -5.00
CA HIS A 45 -23.47 -8.98 -5.15
C HIS A 45 -24.02 -7.54 -5.29
N GLY A 46 -25.30 -7.36 -5.63
CA GLY A 46 -25.91 -6.06 -5.96
C GLY A 46 -26.56 -5.28 -4.81
N ALA A 47 -26.56 -5.77 -3.56
CA ALA A 47 -27.28 -5.10 -2.45
C ALA A 47 -26.61 -3.79 -1.95
N GLY A 48 -25.50 -3.36 -2.56
CA GLY A 48 -24.81 -2.12 -2.22
C GLY A 48 -23.83 -2.21 -1.04
N LYS A 49 -23.54 -3.42 -0.51
CA LYS A 49 -22.57 -3.62 0.59
C LYS A 49 -21.16 -3.12 0.22
N THR A 50 -20.69 -3.47 -0.98
CA THR A 50 -19.42 -2.99 -1.52
C THR A 50 -19.42 -1.48 -1.73
N LEU A 51 -20.51 -0.94 -2.27
CA LEU A 51 -20.66 0.50 -2.51
C LEU A 51 -20.64 1.29 -1.21
N LEU A 52 -21.30 0.80 -0.15
CA LEU A 52 -21.23 1.41 1.17
C LEU A 52 -19.78 1.54 1.65
N VAL A 53 -19.00 0.45 1.63
CA VAL A 53 -17.58 0.52 2.04
C VAL A 53 -16.78 1.49 1.17
N ARG A 54 -17.04 1.54 -0.14
CA ARG A 54 -16.40 2.52 -1.03
C ARG A 54 -16.76 3.95 -0.67
N MET A 55 -18.02 4.24 -0.34
CA MET A 55 -18.46 5.57 0.11
C MET A 55 -17.81 5.96 1.44
N LEU A 56 -17.66 5.02 2.39
CA LEU A 56 -16.94 5.28 3.65
C LEU A 56 -15.49 5.69 3.38
N ARG A 57 -14.78 4.92 2.54
CA ARG A 57 -13.39 5.23 2.16
C ARG A 57 -13.29 6.54 1.39
N HIS A 58 -14.30 6.83 0.57
CA HIS A 58 -14.34 8.05 -0.21
C HIS A 58 -14.37 9.27 0.70
N VAL A 59 -15.25 9.32 1.68
CA VAL A 59 -15.25 10.39 2.68
C VAL A 59 -13.90 10.50 3.38
N LEU A 60 -13.26 9.37 3.67
CA LEU A 60 -11.96 9.28 4.32
C LEU A 60 -10.74 9.54 3.40
N GLY A 61 -10.89 10.06 2.19
CA GLY A 61 -9.74 10.49 1.38
C GLY A 61 -9.57 9.75 0.07
N GLU A 62 -10.19 8.58 -0.13
CA GLU A 62 -10.10 7.91 -1.43
C GLU A 62 -10.90 8.63 -2.52
N PRO A 63 -10.30 8.88 -3.70
CA PRO A 63 -11.01 9.58 -4.76
C PRO A 63 -12.13 8.73 -5.36
N ASP A 64 -11.92 7.43 -5.50
CA ASP A 64 -12.78 6.55 -6.30
C ASP A 64 -13.87 5.88 -5.45
N VAL A 65 -15.13 6.25 -5.67
CA VAL A 65 -16.31 5.58 -5.08
C VAL A 65 -16.63 4.26 -5.80
N THR A 66 -16.21 4.09 -7.04
CA THR A 66 -16.52 2.91 -7.85
C THR A 66 -15.52 2.73 -9.00
N SER A 67 -15.75 1.77 -9.90
CA SER A 67 -14.95 1.61 -11.11
C SER A 67 -15.00 2.87 -12.00
N PRO A 68 -14.03 3.13 -12.88
CA PRO A 68 -14.05 4.32 -13.74
C PRO A 68 -15.32 4.47 -14.57
N ASP A 69 -15.84 3.36 -15.13
CA ASP A 69 -17.05 3.36 -15.95
C ASP A 69 -18.29 3.68 -15.09
N ASP A 70 -18.40 3.05 -13.92
CA ASP A 70 -19.50 3.30 -12.99
C ASP A 70 -19.43 4.71 -12.37
N ALA A 71 -18.23 5.30 -12.26
CA ALA A 71 -18.04 6.63 -11.68
C ALA A 71 -18.61 7.70 -12.61
N GLN A 72 -18.37 7.57 -13.92
CA GLN A 72 -18.99 8.46 -14.92
C GLN A 72 -20.51 8.32 -14.91
N ALA A 73 -21.04 7.10 -14.83
CA ALA A 73 -22.48 6.88 -14.74
C ALA A 73 -23.10 7.44 -13.45
N LEU A 74 -22.39 7.33 -12.32
CA LEU A 74 -22.81 7.89 -11.03
C LEU A 74 -22.90 9.42 -11.09
N VAL A 75 -21.87 10.09 -11.62
CA VAL A 75 -21.83 11.55 -11.77
C VAL A 75 -22.89 12.01 -12.77
N ALA A 76 -23.08 11.32 -13.89
CA ALA A 76 -24.13 11.66 -14.85
C ALA A 76 -25.55 11.56 -14.26
N LYS A 77 -25.78 10.59 -13.37
CA LYS A 77 -27.07 10.37 -12.72
C LYS A 77 -27.31 11.31 -11.53
N PHE A 78 -26.25 11.66 -10.80
CA PHE A 78 -26.30 12.50 -9.61
C PHE A 78 -25.22 13.59 -9.69
N PRO A 79 -25.39 14.60 -10.56
CA PRO A 79 -24.37 15.62 -10.82
C PRO A 79 -24.04 16.47 -9.58
N ASP A 80 -25.03 16.66 -8.70
CA ASP A 80 -24.87 17.36 -7.42
C ASP A 80 -24.88 16.40 -6.22
N GLY A 81 -24.72 15.11 -6.48
CA GLY A 81 -24.73 14.07 -5.46
C GLY A 81 -23.45 14.06 -4.63
N TYR A 82 -23.58 13.71 -3.36
CA TYR A 82 -22.47 13.68 -2.42
C TYR A 82 -22.69 12.66 -1.29
N VAL A 83 -21.60 12.32 -0.61
CA VAL A 83 -21.61 11.61 0.67
C VAL A 83 -21.25 12.61 1.76
N ALA A 84 -22.05 12.65 2.83
CA ALA A 84 -21.70 13.38 4.04
C ALA A 84 -21.45 12.39 5.19
N ALA A 85 -20.53 12.71 6.09
CA ALA A 85 -20.32 11.90 7.29
C ALA A 85 -19.93 12.74 8.50
N GLU A 86 -20.23 12.21 9.67
CA GLU A 86 -19.62 12.59 10.94
C GLU A 86 -18.51 11.61 11.28
N VAL A 87 -17.30 12.14 11.39
CA VAL A 87 -16.09 11.38 11.69
C VAL A 87 -15.46 11.94 12.95
N PHE A 88 -15.24 11.09 13.95
CA PHE A 88 -14.48 11.46 15.14
C PHE A 88 -13.00 11.14 14.92
N VAL A 89 -12.15 12.14 15.03
CA VAL A 89 -10.68 12.03 14.95
C VAL A 89 -10.14 12.44 16.32
N ASP A 90 -9.49 11.50 17.02
CA ASP A 90 -8.99 11.68 18.39
C ASP A 90 -9.99 12.32 19.37
N GLY A 91 -11.25 11.92 19.27
CA GLY A 91 -12.35 12.38 20.12
C GLY A 91 -13.03 13.67 19.64
N GLU A 92 -12.50 14.33 18.63
CA GLU A 92 -13.06 15.55 18.06
C GLU A 92 -13.95 15.24 16.84
N PRO A 93 -15.20 15.76 16.79
CA PRO A 93 -16.09 15.53 15.66
C PRO A 93 -15.71 16.39 14.46
N TRP A 94 -15.79 15.78 13.29
CA TRP A 94 -15.66 16.42 11.99
C TRP A 94 -16.88 16.11 11.14
N ALA A 95 -17.50 17.15 10.59
CA ALA A 95 -18.54 17.02 9.59
C ALA A 95 -17.88 17.12 8.21
N VAL A 96 -17.99 16.07 7.40
CA VAL A 96 -17.30 15.96 6.11
C VAL A 96 -18.32 15.81 5.00
N ARG A 97 -18.17 16.56 3.91
CA ARG A 97 -18.97 16.44 2.68
C ARG A 97 -18.03 16.20 1.51
N ARG A 98 -18.28 15.12 0.77
CA ARG A 98 -17.52 14.76 -0.42
C ARG A 98 -18.42 14.48 -1.62
N PRO A 99 -18.35 15.29 -2.69
CA PRO A 99 -19.14 15.07 -3.90
C PRO A 99 -18.68 13.84 -4.68
N PHE A 100 -19.61 13.19 -5.39
CA PHE A 100 -19.25 12.10 -6.31
C PHE A 100 -18.34 12.59 -7.43
N ASP A 101 -18.56 13.82 -7.89
CA ASP A 101 -17.65 14.55 -8.76
C ASP A 101 -16.65 15.33 -7.91
N VAL A 102 -15.47 14.75 -7.71
CA VAL A 102 -14.39 15.33 -6.89
C VAL A 102 -13.90 16.69 -7.38
N SER A 103 -14.18 17.07 -8.64
CA SER A 103 -13.83 18.39 -9.16
C SER A 103 -14.64 19.53 -8.51
N ARG A 104 -15.77 19.22 -7.89
CA ARG A 104 -16.66 20.19 -7.23
C ARG A 104 -16.21 20.62 -5.84
N GLY A 105 -15.04 20.16 -5.39
CA GLY A 105 -14.48 20.50 -4.08
C GLY A 105 -15.10 19.70 -2.94
N SER A 106 -14.25 19.22 -2.05
CA SER A 106 -14.65 18.54 -0.81
C SER A 106 -14.59 19.54 0.34
N SER A 107 -15.46 19.41 1.33
CA SER A 107 -15.45 20.27 2.52
C SER A 107 -15.45 19.44 3.80
N ALA A 108 -14.83 19.98 4.84
CA ALA A 108 -14.98 19.47 6.19
C ALA A 108 -14.99 20.62 7.20
N LEU A 109 -15.74 20.43 8.28
CA LEU A 109 -15.86 21.36 9.40
C LEU A 109 -15.43 20.65 10.68
N ARG A 110 -14.50 21.26 11.40
CA ARG A 110 -13.99 20.78 12.68
C ARG A 110 -14.93 21.20 13.81
N ALA A 111 -15.09 20.34 14.82
CA ALA A 111 -15.97 20.54 15.96
C ALA A 111 -17.46 20.73 15.57
N SER A 112 -17.87 20.10 14.47
CA SER A 112 -19.21 20.21 13.88
C SER A 112 -19.85 18.84 13.62
N PHE A 113 -21.18 18.84 13.42
CA PHE A 113 -21.97 17.64 13.10
C PHE A 113 -22.53 17.68 11.66
N LEU A 114 -23.13 16.57 11.20
CA LEU A 114 -23.45 16.35 9.78
C LEU A 114 -24.32 17.45 9.19
N GLU A 115 -25.24 17.98 9.99
CA GLU A 115 -26.20 19.00 9.57
C GLU A 115 -25.52 20.33 9.19
N GLU A 116 -24.33 20.59 9.72
CA GLU A 116 -23.58 21.85 9.50
C GLU A 116 -22.80 21.84 8.17
N VAL A 117 -22.55 20.67 7.57
CA VAL A 117 -21.76 20.53 6.32
C VAL A 117 -22.63 20.22 5.08
N LEU A 118 -23.96 20.29 5.21
CA LEU A 118 -24.88 19.94 4.12
C LEU A 118 -24.81 20.91 2.93
N GLU A 119 -24.43 22.15 3.20
CA GLU A 119 -24.16 23.17 2.20
C GLU A 119 -22.66 23.20 1.83
N PRO A 120 -22.31 23.49 0.57
CA PRO A 120 -20.91 23.67 0.18
C PRO A 120 -20.29 24.84 0.96
N SER A 121 -19.19 24.59 1.67
CA SER A 121 -18.40 25.67 2.28
C SER A 121 -17.33 26.15 1.32
N GLU A 122 -17.21 27.45 1.10
CA GLU A 122 -16.12 28.03 0.31
C GLU A 122 -14.75 27.90 1.01
N ASP A 123 -14.74 27.83 2.35
CA ASP A 123 -13.53 27.80 3.18
C ASP A 123 -12.72 26.49 3.09
N GLY A 124 -13.27 25.43 2.50
CA GLY A 124 -12.51 24.23 2.13
C GLY A 124 -11.64 23.59 3.22
N GLY A 125 -12.23 23.11 4.32
CA GLY A 125 -11.50 22.44 5.42
C GLY A 125 -11.17 20.95 5.22
N TYR A 126 -11.31 20.42 4.00
CA TYR A 126 -11.11 18.97 3.76
C TYR A 126 -9.66 18.54 3.90
N ASP A 127 -8.70 19.38 3.48
CA ASP A 127 -7.28 19.06 3.64
C ASP A 127 -6.87 19.08 5.11
N ASP A 128 -7.40 20.01 5.91
CA ASP A 128 -7.21 20.04 7.37
C ASP A 128 -7.75 18.75 8.03
N PHE A 129 -8.89 18.25 7.54
CA PHE A 129 -9.42 16.96 7.97
C PHE A 129 -8.48 15.80 7.62
N LEU A 130 -7.92 15.78 6.41
CA LEU A 130 -6.94 14.77 6.02
C LEU A 130 -5.66 14.87 6.85
N ASP A 131 -5.20 16.07 7.19
CA ASP A 131 -4.06 16.29 8.07
C ASP A 131 -4.33 15.82 9.50
N ALA A 132 -5.53 16.05 10.03
CA ALA A 132 -5.96 15.49 11.32
C ALA A 132 -5.92 13.96 11.30
N LEU A 133 -6.40 13.33 10.23
CA LEU A 133 -6.31 11.87 10.06
C LEU A 133 -4.86 11.38 9.98
N ARG A 134 -3.98 12.08 9.25
CA ARG A 134 -2.54 11.77 9.20
C ARG A 134 -1.88 11.91 10.58
N GLY A 135 -2.32 12.89 11.38
CA GLY A 135 -1.87 13.08 12.76
C GLY A 135 -2.12 11.85 13.65
N THR A 136 -3.19 11.09 13.39
CA THR A 136 -3.49 9.86 14.15
C THR A 136 -2.49 8.72 13.93
N LEU A 137 -1.61 8.82 12.92
CA LEU A 137 -0.65 7.78 12.59
C LEU A 137 0.60 7.80 13.49
N GLY A 138 0.86 8.91 14.19
CA GLY A 138 2.05 9.06 15.04
C GLY A 138 3.34 8.71 14.29
N ASP A 139 4.19 7.89 14.93
CA ASP A 139 5.49 7.47 14.37
C ASP A 139 5.38 6.66 13.07
N ALA A 140 4.22 6.05 12.80
CA ALA A 140 4.01 5.29 11.57
C ALA A 140 4.02 6.19 10.32
N LEU A 141 3.81 7.51 10.50
CA LEU A 141 3.79 8.47 9.41
C LEU A 141 5.04 8.38 8.52
N GLU A 142 6.23 8.41 9.11
CA GLU A 142 7.49 8.37 8.35
C GLU A 142 7.70 7.03 7.64
N THR A 143 7.29 5.92 8.27
CA THR A 143 7.38 4.60 7.64
C THR A 143 6.47 4.48 6.41
N LEU A 144 5.34 5.19 6.41
CA LEU A 144 4.30 5.11 5.37
C LEU A 144 4.51 6.12 4.23
N ARG A 145 5.20 7.24 4.47
CA ARG A 145 5.48 8.29 3.46
C ARG A 145 6.06 7.77 2.13
N PRO A 146 7.02 6.82 2.11
CA PRO A 146 7.55 6.28 0.85
C PRO A 146 6.50 5.57 -0.01
N LEU A 147 5.35 5.19 0.56
CA LEU A 147 4.27 4.52 -0.16
C LEU A 147 3.35 5.51 -0.90
N GLY A 148 3.47 6.80 -0.64
CA GLY A 148 2.59 7.86 -1.14
C GLY A 148 1.94 8.60 0.02
N ASP A 149 0.62 8.75 -0.03
CA ASP A 149 -0.13 9.34 1.09
C ASP A 149 -0.17 8.33 2.27
N PRO A 150 0.42 8.66 3.44
CA PRO A 150 0.44 7.78 4.60
C PRO A 150 -0.94 7.35 5.07
N TRP A 151 -1.90 8.27 5.03
CA TRP A 151 -3.26 8.01 5.45
C TRP A 151 -3.95 7.03 4.51
N LEU A 152 -3.77 7.20 3.19
CA LEU A 152 -4.32 6.24 2.23
C LEU A 152 -3.67 4.85 2.35
N ALA A 153 -2.41 4.77 2.78
CA ALA A 153 -1.76 3.49 3.09
C ALA A 153 -2.38 2.82 4.33
N ALA A 154 -2.58 3.57 5.41
CA ALA A 154 -3.27 3.08 6.60
C ALA A 154 -4.72 2.65 6.28
N LEU A 155 -5.48 3.48 5.57
CA LEU A 155 -6.84 3.18 5.12
C LEU A 155 -6.88 1.95 4.22
N ALA A 156 -5.89 1.78 3.33
CA ALA A 156 -5.76 0.60 2.49
C ALA A 156 -5.51 -0.67 3.29
N TRP A 157 -4.93 -0.60 4.49
CA TRP A 157 -4.80 -1.74 5.39
C TRP A 157 -6.05 -1.95 6.27
N MET A 158 -6.71 -0.89 6.75
CA MET A 158 -7.86 -0.98 7.65
C MET A 158 -9.19 -1.35 6.97
N SER A 159 -9.36 -1.04 5.69
CA SER A 159 -10.64 -1.17 4.99
C SER A 159 -10.64 -2.27 3.91
N ARG A 160 -11.72 -3.07 3.85
CA ARG A 160 -11.92 -4.18 2.89
C ARG A 160 -13.36 -4.19 2.39
N ASP A 161 -13.58 -4.55 1.13
CA ASP A 161 -14.93 -4.76 0.58
C ASP A 161 -15.15 -6.20 0.06
N GLN A 162 -16.42 -6.56 -0.17
CA GLN A 162 -16.86 -7.93 -0.46
C GLN A 162 -16.34 -8.48 -1.80
N GLU A 163 -16.07 -7.61 -2.77
CA GLU A 163 -15.36 -7.99 -4.00
C GLU A 163 -13.89 -8.39 -3.76
N ARG A 164 -13.36 -8.09 -2.57
CA ARG A 164 -11.95 -8.26 -2.20
C ARG A 164 -11.81 -9.21 -1.01
N ARG A 165 -12.20 -10.48 -1.23
CA ARG A 165 -12.10 -11.62 -0.29
C ARG A 165 -10.88 -11.47 0.62
N PHE A 166 -11.07 -11.62 1.94
CA PHE A 166 -9.97 -11.61 2.89
C PHE A 166 -8.98 -12.74 2.55
N GLY A 167 -7.84 -12.36 1.98
CA GLY A 167 -6.76 -13.29 1.63
C GLY A 167 -5.53 -13.13 2.53
N GLY A 168 -5.72 -12.53 3.71
CA GLY A 168 -4.70 -12.32 4.72
C GLY A 168 -4.33 -10.85 4.99
N PRO A 169 -3.62 -10.56 6.09
CA PRO A 169 -3.28 -9.19 6.52
C PRO A 169 -2.45 -8.39 5.49
N LEU A 170 -1.65 -9.09 4.69
CA LEU A 170 -0.78 -8.51 3.66
C LEU A 170 -1.49 -8.28 2.32
N ARG A 171 -2.79 -8.57 2.20
CA ARG A 171 -3.57 -8.23 1.00
C ARG A 171 -4.35 -6.94 1.24
N TRP A 172 -3.84 -5.83 0.71
CA TRP A 172 -4.45 -4.50 0.86
C TRP A 172 -5.46 -4.20 -0.25
N ARG A 173 -4.98 -3.96 -1.49
CA ARG A 173 -5.81 -3.63 -2.65
C ARG A 173 -5.53 -4.55 -3.83
N ASP A 174 -6.61 -4.93 -4.51
CA ASP A 174 -6.52 -5.67 -5.76
C ASP A 174 -6.31 -4.70 -6.92
N ARG A 175 -5.37 -5.02 -7.82
CA ARG A 175 -5.03 -4.19 -8.98
C ARG A 175 -6.17 -4.08 -9.99
N ASN A 176 -6.98 -5.13 -10.14
CA ASN A 176 -8.06 -5.16 -11.11
C ASN A 176 -9.25 -4.33 -10.63
N ALA A 177 -9.49 -4.31 -9.31
CA ALA A 177 -10.60 -3.58 -8.71
C ALA A 177 -10.30 -2.11 -8.41
N THR A 178 -9.02 -1.70 -8.39
CA THR A 178 -8.59 -0.32 -8.13
C THR A 178 -7.34 -0.01 -8.96
N PRO A 179 -7.47 0.08 -10.31
CA PRO A 179 -6.32 0.22 -11.20
C PRO A 179 -5.53 1.51 -10.96
N SER A 180 -6.24 2.58 -10.59
CA SER A 180 -5.72 3.90 -10.23
C SER A 180 -4.95 3.89 -8.90
N SER A 181 -5.25 2.96 -7.99
CA SER A 181 -4.69 2.98 -6.65
C SER A 181 -3.22 2.56 -6.64
N LYS A 182 -2.35 3.47 -6.17
CA LYS A 182 -0.94 3.15 -5.86
C LYS A 182 -0.83 2.04 -4.82
N MET A 183 -1.82 1.96 -3.91
CA MET A 183 -1.84 0.96 -2.83
C MET A 183 -2.00 -0.48 -3.32
N ALA A 184 -2.46 -0.68 -4.56
CA ALA A 184 -2.52 -2.00 -5.19
C ALA A 184 -1.15 -2.51 -5.69
N ARG A 185 -0.13 -1.65 -5.75
CA ARG A 185 1.20 -1.96 -6.30
C ARG A 185 2.31 -1.99 -5.24
N VAL A 186 1.98 -1.76 -3.98
CA VAL A 186 2.96 -1.77 -2.87
C VAL A 186 3.59 -3.16 -2.77
N ALA A 187 4.91 -3.23 -2.62
CA ALA A 187 5.62 -4.51 -2.46
C ALA A 187 5.27 -5.18 -1.12
N GLN A 188 5.35 -6.51 -1.05
CA GLN A 188 5.00 -7.26 0.15
C GLN A 188 5.83 -6.83 1.37
N ILE A 189 7.14 -6.65 1.21
CA ILE A 189 8.02 -6.20 2.30
C ILE A 189 7.59 -4.84 2.86
N GLN A 190 7.24 -3.90 1.98
CA GLN A 190 6.77 -2.57 2.37
C GLN A 190 5.44 -2.63 3.13
N ARG A 191 4.54 -3.56 2.77
CA ARG A 191 3.31 -3.80 3.54
C ARG A 191 3.59 -4.35 4.93
N VAL A 192 4.57 -5.24 5.09
CA VAL A 192 4.96 -5.77 6.40
C VAL A 192 5.49 -4.63 7.28
N ARG A 193 6.38 -3.79 6.75
CA ARG A 193 6.95 -2.63 7.47
C ARG A 193 5.85 -1.68 7.93
N ALA A 194 4.96 -1.31 7.02
CA ALA A 194 3.80 -0.46 7.30
C ALA A 194 2.93 -1.01 8.44
N ILE A 195 2.57 -2.30 8.37
CA ILE A 195 1.71 -2.93 9.39
C ILE A 195 2.40 -2.97 10.75
N ARG A 196 3.70 -3.35 10.80
CA ARG A 196 4.45 -3.34 12.06
C ARG A 196 4.48 -1.95 12.68
N SER A 197 4.66 -0.92 11.86
CA SER A 197 4.68 0.46 12.31
C SER A 197 3.30 0.90 12.84
N LEU A 198 2.22 0.61 12.10
CA LEU A 198 0.84 0.90 12.50
C LEU A 198 0.39 0.14 13.76
N LEU A 199 0.96 -1.03 14.03
CA LEU A 199 0.71 -1.82 15.23
C LEU A 199 1.64 -1.45 16.40
N HIS A 200 2.59 -0.53 16.20
CA HIS A 200 3.64 -0.22 17.17
C HIS A 200 4.46 -1.45 17.61
N VAL A 201 4.69 -2.40 16.69
CA VAL A 201 5.48 -3.64 16.91
C VAL A 201 6.80 -3.56 16.13
N ARG A 202 7.45 -2.40 16.14
CA ARG A 202 8.76 -2.16 15.50
C ARG A 202 9.75 -1.78 16.58
N ALA A 203 10.82 -2.56 16.73
CA ALA A 203 11.96 -2.13 17.54
C ALA A 203 12.88 -1.23 16.70
N ASP A 204 13.60 -0.32 17.34
CA ASP A 204 14.56 0.57 16.65
C ASP A 204 15.66 -0.23 15.92
N GLU A 205 16.02 -1.40 16.44
CA GLU A 205 16.98 -2.33 15.83
C GLU A 205 16.45 -2.93 14.50
N ASP A 206 15.14 -3.14 14.38
CA ASP A 206 14.52 -3.61 13.14
C ASP A 206 14.61 -2.55 12.05
N LEU A 207 14.51 -1.26 12.41
CA LEU A 207 14.64 -0.13 11.48
C LEU A 207 16.03 -0.11 10.84
N ALA A 208 17.06 -0.13 11.67
CA ALA A 208 18.45 -0.09 11.23
C ALA A 208 18.78 -1.28 10.31
N THR A 209 18.34 -2.47 10.68
CA THR A 209 18.55 -3.69 9.89
C THR A 209 17.82 -3.61 8.54
N GLU A 210 16.59 -3.13 8.53
CA GLU A 210 15.79 -3.00 7.32
C GLU A 210 16.34 -1.98 6.32
N ASP A 211 16.95 -0.90 6.80
CA ASP A 211 17.61 0.11 5.97
C ASP A 211 18.90 -0.43 5.35
N VAL A 212 19.68 -1.20 6.12
CA VAL A 212 20.87 -1.91 5.60
C VAL A 212 20.48 -2.88 4.50
N VAL A 213 19.44 -3.71 4.72
CA VAL A 213 18.94 -4.66 3.72
C VAL A 213 18.45 -3.93 2.47
N ALA A 214 17.69 -2.84 2.62
CA ALA A 214 17.22 -2.06 1.47
C ALA A 214 18.39 -1.44 0.68
N GLY A 215 19.43 -0.98 1.38
CA GLY A 215 20.66 -0.47 0.75
C GLY A 215 21.46 -1.57 0.03
N LEU A 216 21.46 -2.81 0.53
CA LEU A 216 22.07 -3.96 -0.14
C LEU A 216 21.28 -4.36 -1.40
N GLU A 217 19.96 -4.49 -1.32
CA GLU A 217 19.11 -4.79 -2.48
C GLU A 217 19.21 -3.71 -3.58
N HIS A 218 19.34 -2.45 -3.19
CA HIS A 218 19.53 -1.36 -4.16
C HIS A 218 20.87 -1.49 -4.89
N ARG A 219 21.95 -1.76 -4.15
CA ARG A 219 23.29 -1.99 -4.72
C ARG A 219 23.28 -3.21 -5.65
N GLU A 220 22.70 -4.32 -5.22
CA GLU A 220 22.54 -5.53 -6.04
C GLU A 220 21.86 -5.21 -7.38
N LYS A 221 20.73 -4.50 -7.37
CA LYS A 221 20.03 -4.10 -8.59
C LYS A 221 20.86 -3.20 -9.50
N GLN A 222 21.66 -2.29 -8.93
CA GLN A 222 22.56 -1.45 -9.71
C GLN A 222 23.68 -2.27 -10.34
N THR A 223 24.28 -3.19 -9.59
CA THR A 223 25.33 -4.09 -10.09
C THR A 223 24.82 -4.98 -11.22
N ILE A 224 23.63 -5.58 -11.07
CA ILE A 224 22.99 -6.39 -12.13
C ILE A 224 22.78 -5.56 -13.40
N ARG A 225 22.35 -4.30 -13.27
CA ARG A 225 22.16 -3.41 -14.44
C ARG A 225 23.49 -3.11 -15.13
N LYS A 226 24.54 -2.77 -14.36
CA LYS A 226 25.88 -2.52 -14.91
C LYS A 226 26.43 -3.77 -15.62
N LEU A 227 26.26 -4.95 -15.04
CA LEU A 227 26.66 -6.21 -15.67
C LEU A 227 25.97 -6.40 -17.02
N ALA A 228 24.65 -6.19 -17.08
CA ALA A 228 23.90 -6.27 -18.33
C ALA A 228 24.33 -5.21 -19.37
N ASP A 229 24.74 -4.02 -18.94
CA ASP A 229 25.34 -3.00 -19.82
C ASP A 229 26.68 -3.47 -20.39
N CYS A 230 27.56 -4.01 -19.54
CA CYS A 230 28.85 -4.56 -19.95
C CYS A 230 28.70 -5.75 -20.92
N GLU A 231 27.78 -6.67 -20.65
CA GLU A 231 27.49 -7.81 -21.53
C GLU A 231 27.03 -7.34 -22.92
N ARG A 232 26.18 -6.30 -22.98
CA ARG A 232 25.76 -5.69 -24.24
C ARG A 232 26.92 -5.06 -25.00
N GLU A 233 27.80 -4.36 -24.31
CA GLU A 233 28.98 -3.74 -24.92
C GLU A 233 29.92 -4.80 -25.49
N VAL A 234 30.19 -5.87 -24.75
CA VAL A 234 31.00 -7.00 -25.21
C VAL A 234 30.38 -7.66 -26.45
N ALA A 235 29.07 -7.91 -26.44
CA ALA A 235 28.37 -8.47 -27.59
C ALA A 235 28.44 -7.53 -28.81
N TRP A 236 28.27 -6.22 -28.62
CA TRP A 236 28.36 -5.22 -29.67
C TRP A 236 29.76 -5.15 -30.29
N LEU A 237 30.80 -5.11 -29.45
CA LEU A 237 32.20 -5.12 -29.88
C LEU A 237 32.54 -6.39 -30.66
N SER A 238 32.02 -7.53 -30.20
CA SER A 238 32.21 -8.82 -30.86
C SER A 238 31.65 -8.82 -32.29
N CYS A 239 30.40 -8.37 -32.45
CA CYS A 239 29.79 -8.23 -33.77
C CYS A 239 30.51 -7.20 -34.67
N ARG A 240 31.10 -6.14 -34.10
CA ARG A 240 31.88 -5.17 -34.87
C ARG A 240 33.17 -5.79 -35.40
N LEU A 241 33.90 -6.52 -34.55
CA LEU A 241 35.15 -7.19 -34.91
C LEU A 241 34.94 -8.26 -36.00
N GLU A 242 33.86 -9.03 -35.91
CA GLU A 242 33.47 -9.99 -36.95
C GLU A 242 33.23 -9.29 -38.31
N ARG A 243 32.52 -8.15 -38.32
CA ARG A 243 32.26 -7.38 -39.55
C ARG A 243 33.51 -6.77 -40.17
N GLU A 244 34.47 -6.36 -39.34
CA GLU A 244 35.74 -5.79 -39.78
C GLU A 244 36.75 -6.87 -40.25
N GLY A 245 36.37 -8.15 -40.18
CA GLY A 245 37.19 -9.27 -40.65
C GLY A 245 38.28 -9.68 -39.66
N HIS A 246 38.16 -9.28 -38.40
CA HIS A 246 39.13 -9.57 -37.35
C HIS A 246 38.92 -10.92 -36.64
N GLY A 247 38.01 -11.78 -37.13
CA GLY A 247 37.68 -13.07 -36.51
C GLY A 247 36.67 -12.96 -35.36
N GLU A 248 36.30 -14.08 -34.74
CA GLU A 248 35.44 -14.07 -33.54
C GLU A 248 36.17 -13.35 -32.38
N ALA A 249 35.48 -12.53 -31.60
CA ALA A 249 36.06 -11.92 -30.41
C ALA A 249 36.52 -12.93 -29.35
N SER A 250 36.06 -14.19 -29.44
CA SER A 250 36.56 -15.31 -28.64
C SER A 250 38.05 -15.59 -28.91
N GLU A 251 38.55 -15.30 -30.12
CA GLU A 251 39.95 -15.44 -30.52
C GLU A 251 40.83 -14.27 -30.05
N LEU A 252 40.22 -13.15 -29.63
CA LEU A 252 40.88 -11.99 -29.00
C LEU A 252 40.99 -12.14 -27.47
N VAL A 253 40.27 -13.09 -26.87
CA VAL A 253 40.44 -13.50 -25.46
C VAL A 253 41.76 -14.28 -25.36
N GLY A 254 42.86 -13.53 -25.25
CA GLY A 254 44.21 -14.11 -25.23
C GLY A 254 45.33 -13.14 -25.58
N GLN A 255 45.04 -11.90 -26.04
CA GLN A 255 46.07 -10.88 -26.23
C GLN A 255 46.07 -9.83 -25.11
N PRO A 256 47.24 -9.47 -24.57
CA PRO A 256 47.38 -9.12 -23.17
C PRO A 256 47.56 -7.61 -22.99
N LEU A 257 46.66 -6.97 -22.23
CA LEU A 257 46.95 -5.94 -21.20
C LEU A 257 45.69 -5.26 -20.66
N MET A 258 44.61 -5.13 -21.45
CA MET A 258 43.38 -4.44 -21.02
C MET A 258 42.36 -5.36 -20.34
N VAL A 259 42.16 -6.59 -20.85
CA VAL A 259 41.14 -7.51 -20.30
C VAL A 259 41.59 -8.13 -18.97
N ALA A 260 42.88 -8.49 -18.83
CA ALA A 260 43.39 -9.07 -17.59
C ALA A 260 43.37 -8.08 -16.40
N ALA A 261 43.52 -6.78 -16.65
CA ALA A 261 43.42 -5.75 -15.63
C ALA A 261 41.96 -5.58 -15.16
N VAL A 262 41.02 -5.53 -16.11
CA VAL A 262 39.58 -5.45 -15.82
C VAL A 262 39.07 -6.72 -15.14
N VAL A 263 39.52 -7.90 -15.57
CA VAL A 263 39.17 -9.18 -14.91
C VAL A 263 39.72 -9.22 -13.48
N ARG A 264 40.97 -8.80 -13.24
CA ARG A 264 41.51 -8.71 -11.87
C ARG A 264 40.76 -7.69 -10.99
N GLU A 265 40.32 -6.58 -11.58
CA GLU A 265 39.57 -5.55 -10.86
C GLU A 265 38.16 -6.05 -10.51
N LEU A 266 37.50 -6.75 -11.44
CA LEU A 266 36.20 -7.39 -11.22
C LEU A 266 36.29 -8.56 -10.24
N GLU A 267 37.33 -9.40 -10.32
CA GLU A 267 37.59 -10.48 -9.35
C GLU A 267 37.80 -9.89 -7.95
N ALA A 268 38.56 -8.79 -7.82
CA ALA A 268 38.74 -8.10 -6.54
C ALA A 268 37.44 -7.45 -6.01
N GLU A 269 36.58 -6.91 -6.89
CA GLU A 269 35.26 -6.41 -6.51
C GLU A 269 34.32 -7.55 -6.09
N VAL A 270 34.35 -8.69 -6.77
CA VAL A 270 33.57 -9.88 -6.43
C VAL A 270 34.04 -10.43 -5.07
N ASP A 271 35.35 -10.58 -4.86
CA ASP A 271 35.92 -11.02 -3.58
C ASP A 271 35.56 -10.06 -2.44
N ALA A 272 35.56 -8.74 -2.70
CA ALA A 272 35.15 -7.74 -1.72
C ALA A 272 33.64 -7.79 -1.40
N LEU A 273 32.80 -8.08 -2.40
CA LEU A 273 31.37 -8.27 -2.22
C LEU A 273 31.04 -9.59 -1.52
N GLU A 274 31.77 -10.67 -1.80
CA GLU A 274 31.65 -11.94 -1.10
C GLU A 274 32.14 -11.85 0.36
N ALA A 275 33.24 -11.13 0.60
CA ALA A 275 33.70 -10.83 1.97
C ALA A 275 32.72 -9.92 2.73
N ALA A 276 32.03 -9.01 2.05
CA ALA A 276 30.96 -8.19 2.63
C ALA A 276 29.63 -8.96 2.81
N ALA A 277 29.41 -10.03 2.04
CA ALA A 277 28.28 -10.94 2.17
C ALA A 277 28.51 -12.03 3.23
N ALA A 278 29.76 -12.26 3.63
CA ALA A 278 30.08 -13.10 4.79
C ALA A 278 29.42 -12.50 6.04
N GLU A 279 28.60 -13.31 6.71
CA GLU A 279 27.87 -12.92 7.93
C GLU A 279 28.88 -12.40 8.96
N PRO A 280 28.77 -11.13 9.43
CA PRO A 280 29.68 -10.58 10.41
C PRO A 280 29.72 -11.48 11.66
N GLU A 281 30.91 -11.67 12.24
CA GLU A 281 31.13 -12.58 13.38
C GLU A 281 30.19 -12.26 14.56
N SER A 282 29.80 -10.99 14.72
CA SER A 282 28.81 -10.54 15.69
C SER A 282 27.40 -11.10 15.43
N ILE A 283 26.98 -11.17 14.16
CA ILE A 283 25.68 -11.72 13.73
C ILE A 283 25.71 -13.25 13.83
N ALA A 284 26.80 -13.89 13.41
CA ALA A 284 26.98 -15.34 13.57
C ALA A 284 26.93 -15.77 15.05
N LYS A 285 27.58 -15.00 15.94
CA LYS A 285 27.55 -15.21 17.40
C LYS A 285 26.15 -15.00 18.00
N ALA A 286 25.44 -13.94 17.58
CA ALA A 286 24.07 -13.68 18.02
C ALA A 286 23.11 -14.78 17.57
N ARG A 287 23.28 -15.30 16.35
CA ARG A 287 22.50 -16.43 15.84
C ARG A 287 22.80 -17.73 16.59
N GLY A 288 24.07 -17.99 16.92
CA GLY A 288 24.47 -19.11 17.79
C GLY A 288 23.77 -19.05 19.15
N ALA A 289 23.82 -17.89 19.82
CA ALA A 289 23.16 -17.68 21.11
C ALA A 289 21.64 -17.86 21.02
N LEU A 290 21.00 -17.41 19.94
CA LEU A 290 19.56 -17.60 19.72
C LEU A 290 19.19 -19.09 19.52
N VAL A 291 20.03 -19.85 18.83
CA VAL A 291 19.83 -21.29 18.66
C VAL A 291 19.99 -22.02 20.00
N GLU A 292 21.01 -21.68 20.79
CA GLU A 292 21.22 -22.25 22.13
C GLU A 292 20.04 -21.93 23.06
N ALA A 293 19.54 -20.69 23.06
CA ALA A 293 18.39 -20.31 23.85
C ALA A 293 17.12 -21.08 23.47
N ARG A 294 16.88 -21.29 22.17
CA ARG A 294 15.73 -22.08 21.67
C ARG A 294 15.84 -23.56 22.02
N VAL A 295 17.05 -24.11 22.00
CA VAL A 295 17.28 -25.50 22.42
C VAL A 295 17.06 -25.63 23.93
N ALA A 296 17.55 -24.70 24.74
CA ALA A 296 17.31 -24.70 26.18
C ALA A 296 15.81 -24.56 26.53
N GLU A 297 15.09 -23.69 25.82
CA GLU A 297 13.63 -23.52 25.97
C GLU A 297 12.87 -24.79 25.58
N ALA A 298 13.27 -25.46 24.48
CA ALA A 298 12.68 -26.72 24.06
C ALA A 298 12.92 -27.84 25.08
N VAL A 299 14.14 -27.94 25.64
CA VAL A 299 14.49 -28.93 26.67
C VAL A 299 13.66 -28.73 27.95
N GLU A 300 13.48 -27.50 28.42
CA GLU A 300 12.64 -27.27 29.61
C GLU A 300 11.15 -27.47 29.33
N ARG A 301 10.70 -27.23 28.11
CA ARG A 301 9.32 -27.56 27.73
C ARG A 301 9.07 -29.07 27.75
N THR A 302 10.05 -29.89 27.36
CA THR A 302 9.98 -31.36 27.43
C THR A 302 10.13 -31.90 28.87
N ARG A 303 10.65 -31.10 29.80
CA ARG A 303 10.82 -31.50 31.21
C ARG A 303 9.61 -31.19 32.08
N LEU A 304 8.70 -30.35 31.58
CA LEU A 304 7.46 -29.92 32.22
C LEU A 304 6.23 -30.70 31.72
N GLU A 305 6.41 -31.62 30.77
CA GLU A 305 5.43 -32.64 30.32
C GLU A 305 5.72 -33.99 30.97
#